data_AF-A0A1F4ZTQ8-F1
#
_entry.id   AF-A0A1F4ZTQ8-F1
#
_cell.length_a   1.000
_cell.length_b   1.000
_cell.length_c   1.000
_cell.angle_alpha   90.00
_cell.angle_beta   90.00
_cell.angle_gamma   90.00
#
_symmetry.space_group_name_H-M   'P 1'
#
loop_
_entity.id
_entity.type
_entity.pdbx_description
1 polymer ?
#
loop_
_entity_poly.entity_id
_entity_poly.type
_entity_poly.pdbx_seq_one_letter_code
_entity_poly.pdbx_strand_id
1 'polypeptide(L)' 'MTLADQQMFYVMLALPTLFGLTLVGEGMYKMVHYESGWASVIMGCVFLAVVAFGYFYLRGIL' A
#
# COMPACT_ATOMS: atom_id res chain seq x y z
N MET A 1 -5.67 -25.32 -3.88
CA MET A 1 -5.89 -24.04 -3.18
C MET A 1 -7.37 -23.99 -2.87
N THR A 2 -7.72 -24.08 -1.60
CA THR A 2 -9.14 -23.95 -1.21
C THR A 2 -9.55 -22.49 -1.48
N LEU A 3 -10.82 -22.21 -1.79
CA LEU A 3 -11.29 -20.84 -2.03
C LEU A 3 -10.91 -19.88 -0.88
N ALA A 4 -10.81 -20.41 0.34
CA ALA A 4 -10.40 -19.69 1.54
C ALA A 4 -8.94 -19.18 1.46
N ASP A 5 -8.02 -19.96 0.88
CA ASP A 5 -6.61 -19.56 0.72
C ASP A 5 -6.47 -18.35 -0.21
N GLN A 6 -7.25 -18.32 -1.30
CA GLN A 6 -7.28 -17.17 -2.22
C GLN A 6 -7.93 -15.94 -1.59
N GLN A 7 -9.03 -16.10 -0.84
CA GLN A 7 -9.68 -14.97 -0.15
C GLN A 7 -8.76 -14.35 0.90
N MET A 8 -8.05 -15.17 1.68
CA MET A 8 -7.13 -14.70 2.70
C MET A 8 -5.96 -13.91 2.07
N PHE A 9 -5.47 -14.36 0.92
CA PHE A 9 -4.45 -13.66 0.15
C PHE A 9 -4.90 -12.29 -0.33
N TYR A 10 -6.12 -12.19 -0.87
CA TYR A 10 -6.69 -10.91 -1.30
C TYR A 10 -6.86 -9.94 -0.14
N VAL A 11 -7.35 -10.39 1.02
CA VAL A 11 -7.51 -9.52 2.19
C VAL A 11 -6.15 -9.06 2.72
N MET A 12 -5.16 -9.95 2.76
CA MET A 12 -3.80 -9.66 3.22
C MET A 12 -3.09 -8.61 2.35
N LEU A 13 -3.44 -8.49 1.07
CA LEU A 13 -2.88 -7.47 0.17
C LEU A 13 -3.78 -6.23 0.05
N ALA A 14 -5.11 -6.41 0.02
CA ALA A 14 -6.06 -5.32 -0.14
C ALA A 14 -6.04 -4.36 1.06
N LEU A 15 -5.88 -4.86 2.29
CA LEU A 15 -5.79 -4.00 3.47
C LEU A 15 -4.54 -3.10 3.44
N PRO A 16 -3.32 -3.63 3.24
CA PRO A 16 -2.12 -2.80 3.10
C PRO A 16 -2.17 -1.82 1.93
N THR A 17 -2.75 -2.20 0.78
CA THR A 17 -2.87 -1.27 -0.36
C THR A 17 -3.81 -0.11 -0.04
N LEU A 18 -4.98 -0.38 0.56
CA LEU A 18 -5.91 0.67 0.98
C LEU A 18 -5.29 1.60 2.03
N PHE A 19 -4.55 1.05 2.99
CA PHE A 19 -3.81 1.83 3.98
C PHE A 19 -2.69 2.68 3.35
N GLY A 20 -1.92 2.11 2.42
CA GLY A 20 -0.90 2.86 1.69
C GLY A 20 -1.52 3.99 0.85
N LEU A 21 -2.66 3.73 0.21
CA LEU A 21 -3.38 4.71 -0.59
C LEU A 21 -3.92 5.87 0.28
N THR A 22 -4.48 5.58 1.45
CA THR A 22 -4.96 6.63 2.36
C THR A 22 -3.81 7.49 2.90
N LEU A 23 -2.65 6.91 3.22
CA LEU A 23 -1.45 7.68 3.63
C LEU A 23 -0.96 8.61 2.52
N VAL A 24 -0.93 8.14 1.27
CA VAL A 24 -0.61 8.99 0.11
C VAL A 24 -1.64 10.12 -0.01
N GLY A 25 -2.94 9.81 0.10
CA GLY A 25 -4.01 10.80 0.04
C GLY A 25 -3.92 11.86 1.14
N GLU A 26 -3.64 11.45 2.38
CA GLU A 26 -3.43 12.38 3.50
C GLU A 26 -2.19 13.26 3.29
N GLY A 27 -1.10 12.67 2.80
CA GLY A 27 0.11 13.42 2.52
C GLY A 27 -0.10 14.44 1.39
N MET A 28 -0.83 14.06 0.33
CA MET A 28 -1.23 14.98 -0.74
C MET A 28 -2.11 16.12 -0.21
N TYR A 29 -3.09 15.81 0.65
CA TYR A 29 -3.95 16.81 1.28
C TYR A 29 -3.15 17.82 2.11
N LYS A 30 -2.20 17.34 2.91
CA LYS A 30 -1.28 18.18 3.70
C LYS A 30 -0.37 19.05 2.83
N MET A 31 0.10 18.54 1.69
CA MET A 31 0.89 19.34 0.74
C MET A 31 0.09 20.50 0.13
N VAL A 32 -1.19 20.28 -0.19
CA VAL A 32 -2.06 21.33 -0.73
C VAL A 32 -2.34 22.42 0.31
N HIS A 33 -2.35 22.07 1.59
CA HIS A 33 -2.52 23.01 2.70
C HIS A 33 -1.22 23.72 3.15
N TYR A 34 -0.12 23.63 2.40
CA TYR A 34 1.19 24.20 2.74
C TYR A 34 1.79 23.70 4.06
N GLU A 35 1.34 22.55 4.56
CA GLU A 35 1.99 21.85 5.67
C GLU A 35 3.05 20.87 5.16
N SER A 36 3.93 20.38 6.04
CA SER A 36 4.95 19.38 5.69
C SER A 36 4.32 17.99 5.44
N GLY A 37 3.54 17.85 4.38
CA GLY A 37 2.91 16.59 3.95
C GLY A 37 3.84 15.63 3.21
N TRP A 38 5.06 16.07 2.90
CA TRP A 38 6.06 15.30 2.14
C TRP A 38 6.44 13.99 2.81
N ALA A 39 6.55 13.98 4.14
CA ALA A 39 6.87 12.77 4.90
C ALA A 39 5.76 11.72 4.80
N SER A 40 4.49 12.12 4.88
CA SER A 40 3.35 11.20 4.75
C SER A 40 3.24 10.62 3.34
N VAL A 41 3.50 11.41 2.29
CA VAL A 41 3.51 10.90 0.91
C VAL A 41 4.66 9.93 0.66
N ILE A 42 5.87 10.27 1.11
CA ILE A 42 7.03 9.39 0.95
C ILE A 42 6.80 8.06 1.69
N MET A 43 6.30 8.12 2.92
CA MET A 43 5.96 6.92 3.70
C MET A 43 4.87 6.08 3.00
N GLY A 44 3.81 6.71 2.49
CA GLY A 44 2.76 6.03 1.73
C GLY A 44 3.27 5.38 0.44
N CYS A 45 4.12 6.07 -0.32
CA CYS A 45 4.75 5.54 -1.53
C CYS A 45 5.68 4.36 -1.24
N VAL A 46 6.51 4.45 -0.19
CA VAL A 46 7.38 3.34 0.26
C VAL A 46 6.53 2.15 0.68
N PHE A 47 5.44 2.39 1.41
CA PHE A 47 4.53 1.34 1.85
C PHE A 47 3.88 0.62 0.66
N LEU A 48 3.38 1.37 -0.34
CA LEU A 48 2.83 0.78 -1.57
C LEU A 48 3.89 0.00 -2.37
N ALA A 49 5.14 0.50 -2.42
CA ALA A 49 6.23 -0.21 -3.08
C ALA A 49 6.55 -1.55 -2.40
N VAL A 50 6.53 -1.62 -1.07
CA VAL A 50 6.71 -2.87 -0.31
C VAL A 50 5.56 -3.85 -0.57
N VAL A 51 4.31 -3.37 -0.62
CA VAL A 51 3.14 -4.22 -0.92
C VAL A 51 3.20 -4.75 -2.35
N ALA A 52 3.60 -3.93 -3.32
CA ALA A 52 3.82 -4.36 -4.69
C ALA A 52 4.94 -5.41 -4.77
N PHE A 53 6.05 -5.20 -4.05
CA PHE A 53 7.15 -6.17 -3.98
C PHE A 53 6.70 -7.50 -3.37
N GLY A 54 5.95 -7.46 -2.26
CA GLY A 54 5.35 -8.65 -1.65
C GLY A 54 4.43 -9.40 -2.61
N TYR A 55 3.66 -8.70 -3.43
CA TYR A 55 2.85 -9.31 -4.48
C TYR A 55 3.70 -10.03 -5.54
N PHE A 56 4.77 -9.42 -6.04
CA PHE A 56 5.65 -10.05 -7.03
C PHE A 56 6.37 -11.29 -6.47
N TYR A 57 6.82 -11.21 -5.21
CA TYR A 57 7.45 -12.33 -4.50
C TYR A 57 6.46 -13.50 -4.29
N LEU A 58 5.24 -13.22 -3.80
CA LEU A 58 4.22 -14.24 -3.61
C LEU A 58 3.72 -14.85 -4.92
N ARG A 59 3.76 -14.09 -6.03
CA ARG A 59 3.44 -14.58 -7.37
C ARG A 59 4.59 -15.40 -7.99
N GLY A 60 5.75 -15.47 -7.34
CA GLY A 60 6.92 -16.23 -7.81
C GLY A 60 7.59 -15.65 -9.05
N ILE A 61 7.41 -14.36 -9.31
CA ILE A 61 8.05 -13.63 -10.42
C ILE A 61 9.46 -13.16 -10.02
N LEU A 62 9.74 -13.11 -8.72
CA LEU A 62 11.03 -12.76 -8.13
C LEU A 62 11.58 -13.92 -7.29
#